data_AF-A0A7G3GF45-F1
#
_entry.id   AF-A0A7G3GF45-F1
#
_cell.length_a   1.000
_cell.length_b   1.000
_cell.length_c   1.000
_cell.angle_alpha   90.00
_cell.angle_beta   90.00
_cell.angle_gamma   90.00
#
_symmetry.space_group_name_H-M   'P 1'
#
loop_
_entity.id
_entity.type
_entity.pdbx_description
1 polymer ?
#
loop_
_entity_poly.entity_id
_entity_poly.type
_entity_poly.pdbx_seq_one_letter_code
_entity_poly.pdbx_strand_id
1 'polypeptide(L)' 'MCAAGTPARAPCPAGQTTKVVQAYVIDPSQQNNFEAATAPFDYAYASGIWALAFSTVVGLYFVSHGIGLVLGMIRRG' A
#
# COMPACT_ATOMS: atom_id res chain seq x y z
N MET A 1 -8.40 29.73 -15.90
CA MET A 1 -9.10 30.37 -17.03
C MET A 1 -10.20 29.42 -17.48
N CYS A 2 -11.46 29.87 -17.50
CA CYS A 2 -12.58 29.06 -18.00
C CYS A 2 -13.05 29.66 -19.32
N ALA A 3 -13.17 28.82 -20.35
CA ALA A 3 -13.77 29.18 -21.62
C ALA A 3 -15.19 28.59 -21.71
N ALA A 4 -16.12 29.33 -22.31
CA ALA A 4 -17.43 28.79 -22.65
C ALA A 4 -17.26 27.69 -23.73
N GLY A 5 -17.84 26.51 -23.50
CA GLY A 5 -17.79 25.39 -24.43
C GLY A 5 -19.01 24.48 -24.29
N THR A 6 -19.52 24.02 -25.43
CA THR A 6 -20.65 23.08 -25.56
C THR A 6 -20.30 21.73 -24.90
N PRO A 7 -21.23 21.06 -24.18
CA PRO A 7 -20.93 19.75 -23.59
C PRO A 7 -20.54 18.74 -24.67
N ALA A 8 -19.34 18.17 -24.51
CA ALA A 8 -18.59 17.49 -25.56
C ALA A 8 -19.04 16.06 -25.90
N ARG A 9 -20.20 15.56 -25.43
CA ARG A 9 -20.56 14.15 -25.62
C ARG A 9 -21.78 13.95 -26.51
N ALA A 10 -21.52 13.64 -27.78
CA ALA A 10 -22.49 13.03 -28.68
C ALA A 10 -22.86 11.60 -28.21
N PRO A 11 -24.03 11.07 -28.59
CA PRO A 11 -24.41 9.68 -28.29
C PRO A 11 -23.37 8.70 -28.81
N CYS A 12 -23.08 7.64 -28.03
CA CYS A 12 -22.21 6.56 -28.49
C CYS A 12 -22.81 5.87 -29.73
N PRO A 13 -22.01 5.44 -30.72
CA PRO A 13 -22.48 4.68 -31.88
C PRO A 13 -23.28 3.44 -31.47
N ALA A 14 -24.22 2.99 -32.32
CA ALA A 14 -25.07 1.83 -32.05
C ALA A 14 -24.22 0.60 -31.66
N GLY A 15 -24.44 0.09 -30.44
CA GLY A 15 -23.70 -1.04 -29.88
C GLY A 15 -22.66 -0.69 -28.80
N GLN A 16 -22.45 0.61 -28.49
CA GLN A 16 -21.53 1.03 -27.42
C GLN A 16 -22.27 1.63 -26.22
N THR A 17 -21.86 1.24 -25.01
CA THR A 17 -22.43 1.73 -23.74
C THR A 17 -21.67 2.94 -23.22
N THR A 18 -22.38 3.94 -22.69
CA THR A 18 -21.78 5.12 -22.05
C THR A 18 -21.10 4.72 -20.73
N LYS A 19 -19.78 4.64 -20.71
CA LYS A 19 -19.02 4.63 -19.45
C LYS A 19 -18.93 6.06 -18.91
N VAL A 20 -19.26 6.25 -17.64
CA VAL A 20 -19.02 7.51 -16.92
C VAL A 20 -17.59 7.44 -16.39
N VAL A 21 -16.74 8.40 -16.75
CA VAL A 21 -15.36 8.48 -16.27
C VAL A 21 -15.22 9.79 -15.52
N GLN A 22 -14.70 9.72 -14.31
CA GLN A 22 -14.40 10.90 -13.50
C GLN A 22 -12.96 11.30 -13.78
N ALA A 23 -12.77 12.55 -14.18
CA ALA A 23 -11.45 13.14 -14.38
C ALA A 23 -11.25 14.23 -13.33
N TYR A 24 -10.11 14.19 -12.64
CA TYR A 24 -9.71 15.20 -11.67
C TYR A 24 -8.53 15.97 -12.25
N VAL A 25 -8.55 17.29 -12.13
CA VAL A 25 -7.38 18.13 -12.42
C VAL A 25 -6.53 18.14 -11.16
N ILE A 26 -5.33 17.59 -11.25
CA ILE A 26 -4.39 17.50 -10.13
C ILE A 26 -3.36 18.62 -10.31
N ASP A 27 -3.01 19.29 -9.22
CA ASP A 27 -1.89 20.24 -9.22
C ASP A 27 -0.57 19.48 -9.43
N PRO A 28 0.35 19.94 -10.30
CA PRO A 28 1.60 19.24 -10.58
C PRO A 28 2.46 18.97 -9.33
N SER A 29 2.38 19.81 -8.28
CA SER A 29 3.11 19.59 -7.02
C SER A 29 2.61 18.36 -6.24
N GLN A 30 1.37 17.94 -6.49
CA GLN A 30 0.73 16.81 -5.79
C GLN A 30 0.70 15.53 -6.62
N GLN A 31 1.10 15.59 -7.89
CA GLN A 31 1.03 14.48 -8.83
C GLN A 31 1.63 13.18 -8.25
N ASN A 32 2.85 13.23 -7.71
CA ASN A 32 3.53 12.07 -7.13
C ASN A 32 2.75 11.42 -5.97
N ASN A 33 2.08 12.24 -5.13
CA ASN A 33 1.32 11.72 -4.00
C ASN A 33 0.07 10.97 -4.48
N PHE A 34 -0.61 11.50 -5.49
CA PHE A 34 -1.79 10.86 -6.09
C PHE A 34 -1.41 9.59 -6.85
N GLU A 35 -0.32 9.60 -7.60
CA GLU A 35 0.19 8.43 -8.30
C GLU A 35 0.58 7.33 -7.31
N ALA A 36 1.26 7.68 -6.22
CA ALA A 36 1.58 6.73 -5.16
C ALA A 36 0.33 6.16 -4.46
N ALA A 37 -0.69 6.99 -4.23
CA ALA A 37 -1.93 6.56 -3.57
C ALA A 37 -2.85 5.72 -4.48
N THR A 38 -2.77 5.91 -5.80
CA THR A 38 -3.57 5.16 -6.79
C THR A 38 -2.82 3.96 -7.37
N ALA A 39 -1.53 3.81 -7.05
CA ALA A 39 -0.75 2.66 -7.44
C ALA A 39 -1.37 1.36 -6.87
N PRO A 40 -1.37 0.26 -7.64
CA PRO A 40 -1.74 -1.05 -7.14
C PRO A 40 -0.89 -1.44 -5.92
N PHE A 41 -1.52 -2.06 -4.92
CA PHE A 41 -0.82 -2.52 -3.73
C PHE A 41 0.14 -3.68 -4.06
N ASP A 42 1.43 -3.49 -3.77
CA ASP A 42 2.46 -4.52 -3.96
C ASP A 42 2.48 -5.49 -2.78
N TYR A 43 1.80 -6.62 -2.95
CA TYR A 43 1.76 -7.70 -1.96
C TYR A 43 3.10 -8.38 -1.75
N ALA A 44 3.98 -8.43 -2.75
CA ALA A 44 5.29 -9.07 -2.61
C ALA A 44 6.15 -8.24 -1.65
N TYR A 45 6.24 -6.93 -1.88
CA TYR A 45 6.94 -6.02 -0.98
C TYR A 45 6.32 -6.01 0.42
N ALA A 46 4.99 -5.89 0.51
CA ALA A 46 4.27 -5.86 1.78
C ALA A 46 4.50 -7.13 2.61
N SER A 47 4.46 -8.30 1.98
CA SER A 47 4.71 -9.58 2.65
C SER A 47 6.14 -9.69 3.18
N GLY A 48 7.13 -9.16 2.44
CA GLY A 48 8.53 -9.15 2.87
C GLY A 48 8.72 -8.32 4.13
N ILE A 49 8.19 -7.09 4.14
CA ILE A 49 8.25 -6.21 5.31
C ILE A 49 7.53 -6.83 6.51
N TRP A 50 6.33 -7.37 6.28
CA TRP A 50 5.55 -8.00 7.35
C TRP A 50 6.28 -9.21 7.95
N ALA A 51 6.83 -10.09 7.11
CA ALA A 51 7.56 -11.27 7.55
C ALA A 51 8.82 -10.91 8.35
N LEU A 52 9.56 -9.88 7.91
CA LEU A 52 10.73 -9.40 8.64
C LEU A 52 10.33 -8.84 10.02
N ALA A 53 9.34 -7.97 10.08
CA ALA A 53 8.86 -7.40 11.34
C ALA A 53 8.33 -8.48 12.30
N PHE A 54 7.62 -9.48 11.78
CA PHE A 54 7.17 -10.60 12.59
C PHE A 54 8.35 -11.44 13.11
N SER A 55 9.30 -11.75 12.23
CA SER A 55 10.46 -12.58 12.57
C SER A 55 11.38 -11.91 13.60
N THR A 56 11.51 -10.58 13.58
CA THR A 56 12.31 -9.87 14.58
C THR A 56 11.67 -9.96 15.97
N VAL A 57 10.36 -9.78 16.08
CA VAL A 57 9.62 -9.91 17.36
C VAL A 57 9.75 -11.33 17.91
N VAL A 58 9.49 -12.34 17.08
CA VAL A 58 9.59 -13.75 17.47
C VAL A 58 11.03 -14.13 17.82
N GLY A 59 12.01 -13.65 17.05
CA GLY A 59 13.43 -13.87 17.32
C GLY A 59 13.85 -13.30 18.68
N LEU A 60 13.47 -12.06 18.98
CA LEU A 60 13.74 -11.44 20.28
C LEU A 60 13.07 -12.19 21.43
N TYR A 61 11.83 -12.67 21.22
CA TYR A 61 11.15 -13.51 22.19
C TYR A 61 11.96 -14.78 22.52
N PHE A 62 12.37 -15.54 21.51
CA PHE A 62 13.15 -16.76 21.76
C PHE A 62 14.53 -16.49 22.36
N VAL A 63 15.22 -15.43 21.93
CA VAL A 63 16.52 -15.03 22.51
C VAL A 63 16.36 -14.70 24.00
N SER A 64 15.38 -13.87 24.36
CA SER A 64 15.12 -13.52 25.76
C SER A 64 14.72 -14.73 26.60
N HIS A 65 13.88 -15.63 26.06
CA HIS A 65 13.46 -16.85 26.74
C HIS A 65 14.62 -17.83 26.92
N GLY A 66 15.48 -17.96 25.91
CA GLY A 66 16.67 -18.83 25.94
C GLY A 66 17.68 -18.38 26.99
N ILE A 67 17.92 -17.08 27.13
CA ILE A 67 18.80 -16.54 28.18
C ILE A 67 18.26 -16.90 29.58
N GLY A 68 16.95 -16.78 29.79
CA GLY A 68 16.31 -17.18 31.05
C GLY A 68 16.50 -18.67 31.37
N LEU A 69 16.40 -19.53 30.35
CA LEU A 69 16.62 -20.98 30.48
C LEU A 69 18.07 -21.29 30.85
N VAL A 70 19.04 -20.69 30.15
CA VAL A 70 20.48 -20.88 30.41
C VAL A 70 20.83 -20.43 31.83
N LEU A 71 20.39 -19.25 32.25
CA LEU A 71 20.62 -18.75 33.62
C LEU A 71 19.96 -19.65 34.68
N GLY A 72 18.78 -20.19 34.39
CA GLY A 72 18.08 -21.13 35.27
C GLY A 72 18.80 -22.47 35.43
N MET A 73 19.44 -22.98 34.39
CA MET A 73 20.29 -24.17 34.46
C MET A 73 21.54 -23.91 35.30
N ILE A 74 22.22 -22.78 35.08
CA ILE A 74 23.43 -22.40 35.84
C ILE A 74 23.13 -22.23 37.33
N ARG A 75 21.95 -21.70 37.69
CA ARG A 75 21.58 -21.49 39.10
C ARG A 75 21.20 -22.78 39.85
N ARG A 76 20.91 -23.85 39.13
CA ARG A 76 20.44 -25.14 39.70
C ARG A 76 21.49 -26.25 39.71
N GLY A 77 22.52 -26.17 38.86
CA GLY A 77 23.70 -27.03 38.91
C GLY A 77 24.74 -26.48 39.89
#